data_AF-G4V3N0-F1
#
_entry.id   AF-G4V3N0-F1
#
_cell.length_a   1.000
_cell.length_b   1.000
_cell.length_c   1.000
_cell.angle_alpha   90.00
_cell.angle_beta   90.00
_cell.angle_gamma   90.00
#
_symmetry.space_group_name_H-M   'P 1'
#
loop_
_entity.id
_entity.type
_entity.pdbx_description
1 polymer ?
#
loop_
_entity_poly.entity_id
_entity_poly.type
_entity_poly.pdbx_seq_one_letter_code
_entity_poly.pdbx_strand_id
1 'polypeptide(L)' 'FEPGRPIIDNIIDGIYSSRKTICLITRNYLKSNWCSSEVQVASFRLFD' A
#
# COMPACT_ATOMS: atom_id res chain seq x y z
N PHE A 1 -7.02 -4.93 9.26
CA PHE A 1 -5.75 -4.91 10.00
C PHE A 1 -5.80 -6.03 11.03
N GLU A 2 -4.81 -6.89 11.02
CA GLU A 2 -4.66 -8.04 11.90
C GLU A 2 -3.30 -7.99 12.60
N PRO A 3 -3.27 -7.81 13.93
CA PRO A 3 -2.04 -7.84 14.71
C PRO A 3 -1.32 -9.19 14.60
N GLY A 4 0.01 -9.18 14.51
CA GLY A 4 0.82 -10.39 14.34
C GLY A 4 1.04 -10.81 12.88
N ARG A 5 0.28 -10.23 11.94
CA ARG A 5 0.52 -10.35 10.51
C ARG A 5 1.47 -9.24 10.01
N PRO A 6 2.34 -9.50 9.01
CA PRO A 6 3.17 -8.45 8.42
C PRO A 6 2.36 -7.21 8.03
N ILE A 7 2.93 -6.02 8.26
CA ILE A 7 2.29 -4.75 7.91
C ILE A 7 2.00 -4.69 6.40
N ILE A 8 2.88 -5.25 5.57
CA ILE A 8 2.68 -5.23 4.12
C ILE A 8 1.46 -6.02 3.68
N ASP A 9 1.21 -7.18 4.29
CA ASP A 9 0.03 -7.99 3.97
C ASP A 9 -1.26 -7.26 4.35
N ASN A 10 -1.24 -6.56 5.48
CA ASN A 10 -2.36 -5.73 5.90
C ASN A 10 -2.65 -4.59 4.90
N ILE A 11 -1.60 -4.02 4.31
CA ILE A 11 -1.72 -2.98 3.28
C ILE A 11 -2.23 -3.58 1.97
N ILE A 12 -1.66 -4.70 1.52
CA ILE A 12 -2.06 -5.43 0.30
C ILE A 12 -3.55 -5.79 0.38
N ASP A 13 -3.99 -6.42 1.46
CA ASP A 13 -5.40 -6.78 1.66
C ASP A 13 -6.30 -5.53 1.68
N GLY A 14 -5.84 -4.44 2.30
CA GLY A 14 -6.53 -3.15 2.29
C GLY A 14 -6.70 -2.58 0.88
N ILE A 15 -5.64 -2.62 0.07
CA ILE A 15 -5.66 -2.21 -1.34
C ILE A 15 -6.62 -3.10 -2.13
N TYR A 16 -6.53 -4.43 -1.97
CA TYR A 16 -7.32 -5.36 -2.77
C TYR A 16 -8.82 -5.34 -2.46
N SER A 17 -9.17 -5.10 -1.20
CA SER A 17 -10.57 -5.02 -0.73
C SER A 17 -11.24 -3.66 -1.01
N SER A 18 -10.49 -2.62 -1.37
CA SER A 18 -10.99 -1.25 -1.49
C SER A 18 -11.47 -0.90 -2.91
N ARG A 19 -12.72 -0.46 -3.10
CA ARG A 19 -13.20 -0.01 -4.44
C ARG A 19 -12.36 1.09 -5.09
N LYS A 20 -11.72 1.95 -4.30
CA LYS A 20 -10.76 2.96 -4.75
C LYS A 20 -9.67 3.08 -3.69
N THR A 21 -8.43 3.31 -4.14
CA THR A 21 -7.27 3.52 -3.28
C THR A 21 -6.69 4.91 -3.56
N ILE A 22 -6.44 5.70 -2.52
CA ILE A 22 -5.83 7.04 -2.64
C ILE A 22 -4.42 6.96 -2.05
N CYS A 23 -3.42 7.35 -2.85
CA CYS A 23 -2.03 7.43 -2.40
C CYS A 23 -1.68 8.87 -2.01
N LEU A 24 -1.30 9.08 -0.74
CA LEU A 24 -0.88 10.38 -0.24
C LEU A 24 0.65 10.53 -0.32
N ILE A 25 1.14 11.25 -1.32
CA ILE A 25 2.57 11.46 -1.52
C ILE A 25 3.07 12.63 -0.66
N THR A 26 3.98 12.33 0.27
CA THR A 26 4.66 13.34 1.11
C THR A 26 6.17 13.10 1.13
N ARG A 27 6.96 14.08 1.56
CA ARG A 27 8.43 13.90 1.72
C ARG A 27 8.78 12.77 2.69
N ASN A 28 8.03 12.62 3.78
CA ASN A 28 8.25 11.56 4.75
C ASN A 28 7.87 10.20 4.18
N TYR A 29 6.80 10.15 3.37
CA TYR A 29 6.41 8.94 2.65
C TYR A 29 7.54 8.45 1.74
N LEU A 30 8.09 9.33 0.90
CA LEU A 30 9.19 9.01 -0.02
C LEU A 30 10.48 8.55 0.68
N LYS A 31 10.68 8.93 1.95
CA LYS A 31 11.82 8.49 2.77
C LYS A 31 11.54 7.21 3.57
N SER A 32 10.30 6.73 3.57
CA SER A 32 9.92 5.53 4.30
C SER A 32 10.37 4.28 3.54
N ASN A 33 10.69 3.22 4.29
CA ASN A 33 11.01 1.91 3.73
C ASN A 33 9.81 1.21 3.07
N TRP A 34 8.62 1.79 3.18
CA TRP A 34 7.36 1.20 2.70
C TRP A 34 6.93 1.76 1.35
N CYS A 35 7.37 2.98 0.98
CA CYS A 35 6.89 3.69 -0.19
C CYS A 35 7.05 2.90 -1.49
N SER A 36 8.20 2.27 -1.73
CA SER A 36 8.43 1.51 -2.97
C SER A 36 7.47 0.32 -3.11
N SER A 37 7.27 -0.42 -2.02
CA SER A 37 6.42 -1.62 -2.00
C SER A 37 4.94 -1.26 -2.14
N GLU A 38 4.47 -0.26 -1.40
CA GLU A 38 3.08 0.21 -1.49
C GLU A 38 2.72 0.75 -2.87
N VAL A 39 3.59 1.57 -3.46
CA VAL A 39 3.38 2.12 -4.81
C VAL A 39 3.36 0.99 -5.84
N GLN A 40 4.25 0.00 -5.74
CA GLN A 40 4.28 -1.12 -6.67
C GLN A 40 2.98 -1.93 -6.65
N VAL A 41 2.48 -2.28 -5.46
CA VAL A 41 1.22 -3.03 -5.30
C VAL A 41 0.02 -2.21 -5.80
N ALA A 42 -0.04 -0.93 -5.43
CA ALA A 42 -1.11 -0.05 -5.87
C ALA A 42 -1.11 0.15 -7.39
N SER A 43 0.07 0.30 -8.00
CA SER A 43 0.23 0.38 -9.45
C SER A 43 -0.21 -0.92 -10.12
N PHE A 44 0.18 -2.08 -9.62
CA PHE A 44 -0.24 -3.36 -10.19
C PHE A 44 -1.77 -3.47 -10.25
N ARG A 45 -2.47 -3.18 -9.15
CA ARG A 45 -3.94 -3.15 -9.11
C ARG A 45 -4.58 -2.12 -10.04
N LEU A 46 -3.92 -0.97 -10.26
CA LEU A 46 -4.43 0.08 -11.16
C LEU A 46 -4.32 -0.29 -12.64
N PHE A 47 -3.37 -1.17 -12.98
CA PHE A 47 -3.11 -1.61 -14.36
C PHE A 47 -3.67 -3.01 -14.67
N ASP A 48 -4.24 -3.71 -13.69
CA ASP A 48 -5.20 -4.81 -13.85
C ASP A 48 -6.59 -4.27 -14.24
#